data_AF-A0AA38UX98-F1
#
_entry.id   AF-A0AA38UX98-F1
#
_cell.length_a   1.000
_cell.length_b   1.000
_cell.length_c   1.000
_cell.angle_alpha   90.00
_cell.angle_beta   90.00
_cell.angle_gamma   90.00
#
_symmetry.space_group_name_H-M   'P 1'
#
loop_
_entity.id
_entity.type
_entity.pdbx_description
1 polymer ?
#
loop_
_entity_poly.entity_id
_entity_poly.type
_entity_poly.pdbx_seq_one_letter_code
_entity_poly.pdbx_strand_id
1 'polypeptide(L)'
;MSPLSLISALTINANTEEFSFRLDLSRSESFPSHRFSCVDDKFHADIRYSTYQVPQNAAHLQLKLGDCLGFGATGTVYSAHISNSLSDLSPPVPQELIVKFARLNHCRSLAREAWIYNCLDENQRLTGTVVPRCYGFFTSKLTESGVDYTTSSSSELPFELPWSIYEFDRDPHRDDILHDDFDDEVVRPQTWNPGQTITKDSSPWNLWTPDPDDPLVAVLLLEKGGQRYTDFDDRDPLVREDVELVCEDLEFAGIAHNDFRMPNLIRAPLATSVCRRHKRVHEWNIIDFNQAWPLDLSVENFPRDTNAVLNSRYRSGYFYGWQ
;
A
#
# COMPACT_ATOMS: atom_id res chain seq x y z
N MET A 1 -18.95 -8.46 -0.35
CA MET A 1 -18.54 -7.29 0.46
C MET A 1 -17.05 -7.12 0.31
N SER A 2 -16.56 -5.88 0.32
CA SER A 2 -15.12 -5.61 0.25
C SER A 2 -14.44 -6.05 1.55
N PRO A 3 -13.24 -6.66 1.51
CA PRO A 3 -12.44 -6.91 2.72
C PRO A 3 -12.18 -5.65 3.55
N LEU A 4 -12.19 -4.47 2.90
CA LEU A 4 -11.91 -3.18 3.52
C LEU A 4 -12.94 -2.74 4.55
N SER A 5 -14.16 -3.29 4.52
CA SER A 5 -15.21 -2.97 5.49
C SER A 5 -15.26 -3.92 6.69
N LEU A 6 -14.40 -4.94 6.74
CA LEU A 6 -14.51 -6.02 7.72
C LEU A 6 -13.92 -5.70 9.08
N ILE A 7 -12.88 -4.85 9.14
CA ILE A 7 -12.01 -4.70 10.30
C ILE A 7 -11.86 -3.22 10.66
N SER A 8 -12.21 -2.88 11.91
CA SER A 8 -12.10 -1.52 12.45
C SER A 8 -11.01 -1.38 13.52
N ALA A 9 -10.54 -2.48 14.10
CA ALA A 9 -9.49 -2.47 15.12
C ALA A 9 -8.53 -3.65 14.95
N LEU A 10 -7.29 -3.44 15.35
CA LEU A 10 -6.20 -4.41 15.19
C LEU A 10 -5.33 -4.43 16.46
N THR A 11 -5.13 -5.60 17.05
CA THR A 11 -4.10 -5.81 18.07
C THR A 11 -2.98 -6.64 17.47
N ILE A 12 -1.74 -6.18 17.56
CA ILE A 12 -0.56 -6.95 17.14
C ILE A 12 0.28 -7.29 18.36
N ASN A 13 0.49 -8.58 18.59
CA ASN A 13 1.39 -9.07 19.63
C ASN A 13 2.66 -9.58 18.96
N ALA A 14 3.80 -9.00 19.30
CA ALA A 14 5.10 -9.52 18.95
C ALA A 14 5.78 -10.04 20.21
N ASN A 15 6.30 -11.27 20.13
CA ASN A 15 7.09 -11.89 21.18
C ASN A 15 8.17 -12.71 20.48
N THR A 16 9.22 -12.03 20.04
CA THR A 16 10.40 -12.62 19.41
C THR A 16 11.56 -12.58 20.39
N GLU A 17 12.66 -13.25 20.07
CA GLU A 17 13.90 -13.13 20.86
C GLU A 17 14.47 -11.69 20.83
N GLU A 18 14.15 -10.93 19.77
CA GLU A 18 14.70 -9.61 19.50
C GLU A 18 13.87 -8.48 20.13
N PHE A 19 12.54 -8.62 20.16
CA PHE A 19 11.65 -7.61 20.73
C PHE A 19 10.32 -8.22 21.20
N SER A 20 9.73 -7.57 22.20
CA SER A 20 8.39 -7.91 22.72
C SER A 20 7.56 -6.64 22.85
N PHE A 21 6.44 -6.59 22.15
CA PHE A 21 5.50 -5.47 22.25
C PHE A 21 4.07 -5.92 21.98
N ARG A 22 3.14 -5.07 22.41
CA ARG A 22 1.74 -5.15 22.03
C ARG A 22 1.31 -3.79 21.51
N LEU A 23 0.73 -3.77 20.31
CA LEU A 23 0.15 -2.57 19.72
C LEU A 23 -1.35 -2.75 19.58
N ASP A 24 -2.10 -1.76 20.05
CA ASP A 24 -3.52 -1.65 19.80
C ASP A 24 -3.73 -0.49 18.81
N LEU A 25 -4.16 -0.82 17.59
CA LEU A 25 -4.31 0.10 16.47
C LEU A 25 -5.76 0.23 16.05
N SER A 26 -6.13 1.45 15.67
CA SER A 26 -7.45 1.74 15.12
C SER A 26 -7.36 1.90 13.61
N ARG A 27 -8.45 1.55 12.92
CA ARG A 27 -8.56 1.78 11.48
C ARG A 27 -8.45 3.28 11.19
N SER A 28 -7.58 3.64 10.26
CA SER A 28 -7.32 5.03 9.87
C SER A 28 -7.76 5.27 8.43
N GLU A 29 -7.97 6.54 8.09
CA GLU A 29 -8.19 6.90 6.69
C GLU A 29 -6.90 6.74 5.89
N SER A 30 -7.01 6.26 4.67
CA SER A 30 -5.89 6.22 3.70
C SER A 30 -5.68 7.59 3.06
N PHE A 31 -4.52 7.84 2.45
CA PHE A 31 -4.17 9.15 1.89
C PHE A 31 -4.36 9.23 0.36
N PRO A 32 -5.33 9.99 -0.17
CA PRO A 32 -5.56 10.05 -1.60
C PRO A 32 -4.44 10.74 -2.36
N SER A 33 -4.32 10.40 -3.63
CA SER A 33 -3.40 11.05 -4.58
C SER A 33 -4.12 12.12 -5.38
N HIS A 34 -3.39 13.15 -5.81
CA HIS A 34 -3.75 13.87 -7.02
C HIS A 34 -3.60 12.96 -8.24
N ARG A 35 -4.32 13.31 -9.30
CA ARG A 35 -4.34 12.58 -10.56
C ARG A 35 -3.28 13.11 -11.50
N PHE A 36 -2.43 12.24 -12.02
CA PHE A 36 -1.47 12.64 -13.05
C PHE A 36 -2.12 12.71 -14.43
N SER A 37 -1.92 13.83 -15.12
CA SER A 37 -2.33 14.07 -16.50
C SER A 37 -1.11 14.09 -17.40
N CYS A 38 -1.05 13.14 -18.33
CA CYS A 38 0.05 13.09 -19.31
C CYS A 38 -0.08 14.16 -20.41
N VAL A 39 -1.21 14.86 -20.49
CA VAL A 39 -1.46 15.92 -21.49
C VAL A 39 -0.60 17.15 -21.18
N ASP A 40 -0.46 17.49 -19.90
CA ASP A 40 0.27 18.65 -19.43
C ASP A 40 1.42 18.32 -18.47
N ASP A 41 1.65 17.03 -18.20
CA ASP A 41 2.71 16.52 -17.31
C ASP A 41 2.57 17.05 -15.87
N LYS A 42 1.32 17.05 -15.38
CA LYS A 42 0.95 17.64 -14.09
C LYS A 42 -0.02 16.81 -13.29
N PHE A 43 0.00 17.01 -11.98
CA PHE A 43 -0.96 16.51 -11.02
C PHE A 43 -2.16 17.45 -10.89
N HIS A 44 -3.36 16.88 -10.90
CA HIS A 44 -4.62 17.60 -10.79
C HIS A 44 -5.42 17.05 -9.62
N ALA A 45 -6.04 17.94 -8.87
CA ALA A 45 -7.08 17.54 -7.93
C ALA A 45 -8.22 16.81 -8.67
N ASP A 46 -8.67 15.68 -8.11
CA ASP A 46 -9.82 14.94 -8.64
C ASP A 46 -10.76 14.57 -7.49
N ILE A 47 -12.00 15.06 -7.56
CA ILE A 47 -13.03 14.79 -6.54
C ILE A 47 -13.42 13.31 -6.46
N ARG A 48 -13.12 12.53 -7.50
CA ARG A 48 -13.34 11.08 -7.52
C ARG A 48 -12.31 10.34 -6.66
N TYR A 49 -11.19 10.97 -6.33
CA TYR A 49 -10.11 10.41 -5.53
C TYR A 49 -10.27 10.83 -4.08
N SER A 50 -11.37 10.39 -3.49
CA SER A 50 -11.65 10.66 -2.08
C SER A 50 -11.05 9.63 -1.15
N THR A 51 -10.95 9.99 0.14
CA THR A 51 -10.71 9.00 1.19
C THR A 51 -11.86 8.01 1.28
N TYR A 52 -11.54 6.80 1.68
CA TYR A 52 -12.50 5.72 1.89
C TYR A 52 -13.06 5.82 3.31
N GLN A 53 -14.35 5.53 3.46
CA GLN A 53 -14.95 5.54 4.78
C GLN A 53 -14.35 4.45 5.66
N VAL A 54 -13.85 4.87 6.81
CA VAL A 54 -13.39 3.96 7.86
C VAL A 54 -14.59 3.19 8.40
N PRO A 55 -14.60 1.84 8.33
CA PRO A 55 -15.68 1.06 8.90
C PRO A 55 -15.81 1.33 10.40
N GLN A 56 -17.01 1.67 10.85
CA GLN A 56 -17.35 1.82 12.26
C GLN A 56 -17.96 0.53 12.79
N ASN A 57 -17.61 0.15 14.03
CA ASN A 57 -18.15 -1.04 14.71
C ASN A 57 -17.97 -2.36 13.93
N ALA A 58 -16.85 -2.51 13.24
CA ALA A 58 -16.51 -3.74 12.53
C ALA A 58 -15.67 -4.67 13.43
N ALA A 59 -15.12 -5.74 12.85
CA ALA A 59 -14.40 -6.75 13.61
C ALA A 59 -13.11 -6.19 14.22
N HIS A 60 -12.72 -6.77 15.36
CA HIS A 60 -11.41 -6.59 15.97
C HIS A 60 -10.55 -7.82 15.67
N LEU A 61 -9.44 -7.58 14.96
CA LEU A 61 -8.47 -8.61 14.64
C LEU A 61 -7.36 -8.67 15.69
N GLN A 62 -6.99 -9.86 16.15
CA GLN A 62 -5.80 -10.06 16.98
C GLN A 62 -4.78 -10.88 16.20
N LEU A 63 -3.58 -10.34 16.06
CA LEU A 63 -2.48 -10.95 15.35
C LEU A 63 -1.34 -11.30 16.29
N LYS A 64 -0.68 -12.42 16.00
CA LYS A 64 0.65 -12.75 16.48
C LYS A 64 1.63 -12.51 15.32
N LEU A 65 2.59 -11.63 15.52
CA LEU A 65 3.63 -11.36 14.52
C LEU A 65 4.53 -12.58 14.35
N GLY A 66 4.83 -12.92 13.10
CA GLY A 66 5.70 -14.02 12.70
C GLY A 66 7.05 -13.52 12.19
N ASP A 67 7.59 -14.22 11.19
CA ASP A 67 8.90 -13.96 10.63
C ASP A 67 8.95 -12.64 9.85
N CYS A 68 10.10 -11.97 9.91
CA CYS A 68 10.41 -10.87 9.00
C CYS A 68 10.61 -11.42 7.58
N LEU A 69 9.82 -10.93 6.64
CA LEU A 69 9.86 -11.34 5.23
C LEU A 69 10.71 -10.40 4.39
N GLY A 70 10.91 -9.16 4.83
CA GLY A 70 11.73 -8.20 4.14
C GLY A 70 11.69 -6.81 4.76
N PHE A 71 12.67 -6.00 4.37
CA PHE A 71 12.82 -4.61 4.73
C PHE A 71 13.01 -3.81 3.45
N GLY A 72 12.45 -2.61 3.42
CA GLY A 72 12.60 -1.65 2.33
C GLY A 72 12.75 -0.23 2.89
N ALA A 73 12.86 0.74 1.98
CA ALA A 73 12.99 2.15 2.35
C ALA A 73 11.78 2.64 3.16
N THR A 74 10.58 2.22 2.78
CA THR A 74 9.33 2.72 3.40
C THR A 74 8.86 1.92 4.61
N GLY A 75 9.44 0.74 4.86
CA GLY A 75 8.92 -0.12 5.92
C GLY A 75 9.53 -1.50 6.03
N THR A 76 9.00 -2.25 6.99
CA THR A 76 9.37 -3.65 7.25
C THR A 76 8.13 -4.53 7.16
N VAL A 77 8.27 -5.70 6.55
CA VAL A 77 7.18 -6.61 6.23
C VAL A 77 7.35 -7.91 7.00
N TYR A 78 6.28 -8.33 7.68
CA TYR A 78 6.24 -9.55 8.48
C TYR A 78 5.07 -10.43 8.06
N SER A 79 5.21 -11.75 8.26
CA SER A 79 4.05 -12.61 8.34
C SER A 79 3.32 -12.39 9.67
N ALA A 80 2.03 -12.70 9.72
CA ALA A 80 1.26 -12.65 10.95
C ALA A 80 0.17 -13.70 10.96
N HIS A 81 -0.07 -14.30 12.14
CA HIS A 81 -1.11 -15.29 12.33
C HIS A 81 -2.27 -14.71 13.14
N ILE A 82 -3.48 -14.99 12.68
CA ILE A 82 -4.69 -14.61 13.39
C ILE A 82 -4.81 -15.45 14.66
N SER A 83 -4.97 -14.79 15.81
CA SER A 83 -5.02 -15.44 17.13
C SER A 83 -6.44 -15.65 17.63
N ASN A 84 -7.40 -14.86 17.16
CA ASN A 84 -8.82 -14.97 17.53
C ASN A 84 -9.66 -15.66 16.43
N SER A 85 -10.79 -16.26 16.80
CA SER A 85 -11.69 -16.89 15.84
C SER A 85 -12.48 -15.84 15.06
N LEU A 86 -12.45 -15.93 13.72
CA LEU A 86 -13.16 -15.01 12.81
C LEU A 86 -14.14 -15.75 11.87
N SER A 87 -14.59 -16.93 12.28
CA SER A 87 -15.43 -17.83 11.46
C SER A 87 -16.73 -17.20 10.94
N ASP A 88 -17.20 -16.12 11.58
CA ASP A 88 -18.44 -15.44 11.23
C ASP A 88 -18.24 -14.31 10.20
N LEU A 89 -16.99 -14.00 9.81
CA LEU A 89 -16.72 -12.97 8.80
C LEU A 89 -16.98 -13.47 7.39
N SER A 90 -17.65 -12.63 6.59
CA SER A 90 -17.92 -12.90 5.17
C SER A 90 -17.45 -11.71 4.32
N PRO A 91 -16.45 -11.89 3.44
CA PRO A 91 -15.72 -13.13 3.16
C PRO A 91 -14.80 -13.58 4.32
N PRO A 92 -14.43 -14.88 4.38
CA PRO A 92 -13.50 -15.37 5.37
C PRO A 92 -12.12 -14.71 5.21
N VAL A 93 -11.49 -14.39 6.33
CA VAL A 93 -10.13 -13.87 6.38
C VAL A 93 -9.16 -15.05 6.49
N PRO A 94 -8.10 -15.11 5.65
CA PRO A 94 -7.07 -16.15 5.74
C PRO A 94 -6.40 -16.17 7.12
N GLN A 95 -6.02 -17.35 7.59
CA GLN A 95 -5.38 -17.54 8.90
C GLN A 95 -4.01 -16.85 9.01
N GLU A 96 -3.35 -16.63 7.88
CA GLU A 96 -2.06 -15.97 7.78
C GLU A 96 -2.17 -14.74 6.87
N LEU A 97 -1.65 -13.62 7.36
CA LEU A 97 -1.69 -12.31 6.71
C LEU A 97 -0.28 -11.71 6.66
N ILE A 98 -0.16 -10.60 5.96
CA ILE A 98 1.04 -9.77 5.90
C ILE A 98 0.79 -8.47 6.63
N VAL A 99 1.75 -8.10 7.47
CA VAL A 99 1.79 -6.83 8.19
C VAL A 99 2.98 -6.05 7.67
N LYS A 100 2.72 -4.93 7.00
CA LYS A 100 3.75 -3.95 6.62
C LYS A 100 3.71 -2.79 7.63
N PHE A 101 4.78 -2.63 8.39
CA PHE A 101 5.00 -1.46 9.23
C PHE A 101 5.63 -0.37 8.40
N ALA A 102 5.11 0.85 8.48
CA ALA A 102 5.82 2.02 7.98
C ALA A 102 7.04 2.30 8.87
N ARG A 103 8.09 2.85 8.28
CA ARG A 103 9.06 3.63 9.05
C ARG A 103 8.34 4.86 9.62
N LEU A 104 8.73 5.34 10.79
CA LEU A 104 8.07 6.49 11.46
C LEU A 104 8.01 7.76 10.59
N ASN A 105 8.94 7.89 9.64
CA ASN A 105 9.06 8.98 8.66
C ASN A 105 8.60 8.59 7.24
N HIS A 106 7.75 7.55 7.11
CA HIS A 106 7.14 7.14 5.83
C HIS A 106 5.64 6.83 5.99
N CYS A 107 4.98 7.44 6.98
CA CYS A 107 3.58 7.14 7.29
C CYS A 107 2.63 7.63 6.18
N ARG A 108 2.88 8.80 5.56
CA ARG A 108 2.07 9.28 4.42
C ARG A 108 2.22 8.36 3.22
N SER A 109 3.43 7.87 2.95
CA SER A 109 3.68 6.87 1.90
C SER A 109 2.86 5.59 2.09
N LEU A 110 2.84 5.02 3.30
CA LEU A 110 2.05 3.81 3.56
C LEU A 110 0.53 4.10 3.50
N ALA A 111 0.10 5.26 3.99
CA ALA A 111 -1.29 5.71 3.86
C ALA A 111 -1.69 5.86 2.38
N ARG A 112 -0.77 6.33 1.52
CA ARG A 112 -0.96 6.47 0.07
C ARG A 112 -1.05 5.10 -0.61
N GLU A 113 -0.15 4.18 -0.29
CA GLU A 113 -0.22 2.80 -0.77
C GLU A 113 -1.56 2.14 -0.42
N ALA A 114 -2.02 2.30 0.82
CA ALA A 114 -3.31 1.80 1.27
C ALA A 114 -4.48 2.35 0.42
N TRP A 115 -4.41 3.63 0.05
CA TRP A 115 -5.42 4.26 -0.79
C TRP A 115 -5.46 3.66 -2.19
N ILE A 116 -4.31 3.30 -2.77
CA ILE A 116 -4.24 2.66 -4.09
C ILE A 116 -4.94 1.29 -4.07
N TYR A 117 -4.73 0.47 -3.04
CA TYR A 117 -5.47 -0.79 -2.90
C TYR A 117 -6.99 -0.56 -2.84
N ASN A 118 -7.43 0.46 -2.12
CA ASN A 118 -8.85 0.80 -2.05
C ASN A 118 -9.41 1.25 -3.41
N CYS A 119 -8.64 2.07 -4.14
CA CYS A 119 -8.94 2.52 -5.50
C CYS A 119 -9.10 1.35 -6.47
N LEU A 120 -8.19 0.38 -6.41
CA LEU A 120 -8.21 -0.83 -7.22
C LEU A 120 -9.41 -1.75 -6.90
N ASP A 121 -9.84 -1.79 -5.64
CA ASP A 121 -11.00 -2.58 -5.22
C ASP A 121 -12.32 -1.98 -5.72
N GLU A 122 -12.53 -0.67 -5.50
CA GLU A 122 -13.79 -0.02 -5.86
C GLU A 122 -13.99 0.14 -7.37
N ASN A 123 -12.94 0.55 -8.09
CA ASN A 123 -13.08 0.90 -9.50
C ASN A 123 -13.14 -0.32 -10.42
N GLN A 124 -12.31 -1.35 -10.14
CA GLN A 124 -12.12 -2.48 -11.06
C GLN A 124 -12.17 -3.85 -10.38
N ARG A 125 -12.30 -3.91 -9.05
CA ARG A 125 -12.27 -5.16 -8.25
C ARG A 125 -11.02 -6.01 -8.52
N LEU A 126 -9.87 -5.35 -8.58
CA LEU A 126 -8.60 -6.00 -8.87
C LEU A 126 -7.95 -6.63 -7.64
N THR A 127 -8.41 -6.28 -6.43
CA THR A 127 -7.94 -6.93 -5.20
C THR A 127 -8.42 -8.38 -5.12
N GLY A 128 -7.50 -9.26 -4.72
CA GLY A 128 -7.69 -10.71 -4.80
C GLY A 128 -7.79 -11.26 -6.23
N THR A 129 -7.34 -10.51 -7.23
CA THR A 129 -7.32 -10.92 -8.66
C THR A 129 -5.94 -10.74 -9.29
N VAL A 130 -5.40 -9.53 -9.24
CA VAL A 130 -4.05 -9.17 -9.75
C VAL A 130 -3.20 -8.43 -8.71
N VAL A 131 -3.81 -8.05 -7.60
CA VAL A 131 -3.15 -7.54 -6.39
C VAL A 131 -3.73 -8.29 -5.18
N PRO A 132 -3.01 -8.43 -4.06
CA PRO A 132 -3.56 -9.08 -2.87
C PRO A 132 -4.76 -8.31 -2.30
N ARG A 133 -5.62 -8.99 -1.54
CA ARG A 133 -6.66 -8.28 -0.77
C ARG A 133 -6.02 -7.40 0.28
N CYS A 134 -6.45 -6.14 0.34
CA CYS A 134 -6.12 -5.23 1.43
C CYS A 134 -7.22 -5.32 2.50
N TYR A 135 -6.82 -5.56 3.73
CA TYR A 135 -7.74 -5.64 4.87
C TYR A 135 -7.81 -4.33 5.63
N GLY A 136 -6.85 -3.43 5.44
CA GLY A 136 -6.93 -2.06 5.94
C GLY A 136 -5.60 -1.43 6.31
N PHE A 137 -5.71 -0.14 6.59
CA PHE A 137 -4.64 0.70 7.11
C PHE A 137 -4.97 1.14 8.53
N PHE A 138 -4.04 0.90 9.44
CA PHE A 138 -4.24 1.06 10.88
C PHE A 138 -3.14 1.92 11.46
N THR A 139 -3.50 2.77 12.42
CA THR A 139 -2.54 3.65 13.07
C THR A 139 -2.75 3.66 14.58
N SER A 140 -1.69 3.94 15.31
CA SER A 140 -1.74 4.17 16.76
C SER A 140 -0.57 5.06 17.17
N LYS A 141 -0.77 5.91 18.16
CA LYS A 141 0.33 6.61 18.81
C LYS A 141 1.06 5.65 19.76
N LEU A 142 2.39 5.67 19.77
CA LEU A 142 3.16 4.77 20.64
C LEU A 142 2.85 4.99 22.12
N THR A 143 2.62 6.23 22.52
CA THR A 143 2.24 6.60 23.89
C THR A 143 0.92 5.97 24.33
N GLU A 144 -0.03 5.80 23.41
CA GLU A 144 -1.32 5.13 23.65
C GLU A 144 -1.17 3.61 23.78
N SER A 145 -0.19 3.03 23.08
CA SER A 145 0.09 1.58 23.12
C SER A 145 0.93 1.14 24.33
N GLY A 146 1.40 2.08 25.15
CA GLY A 146 2.23 1.78 26.33
C GLY A 146 3.59 1.16 26.00
N VAL A 147 4.06 1.32 24.76
CA VAL A 147 5.38 0.87 24.31
C VAL A 147 6.39 1.95 24.65
N ASP A 148 7.39 1.62 25.47
CA ASP A 148 8.46 2.55 25.81
C ASP A 148 9.43 2.69 24.62
N TYR A 149 9.34 3.83 23.92
CA TYR A 149 10.17 4.17 22.76
C TYR A 149 11.48 4.87 23.17
N THR A 150 11.58 5.37 24.40
CA THR A 150 12.63 6.32 24.83
C THR A 150 14.03 5.70 24.96
N THR A 151 14.15 4.37 24.87
CA THR A 151 15.40 3.62 25.11
C THR A 151 16.17 3.24 23.84
N SER A 152 15.64 3.56 22.65
CA SER A 152 16.25 3.15 21.37
C SER A 152 17.41 4.05 20.90
N SER A 153 17.70 5.15 21.59
CA SER A 153 18.83 6.03 21.27
C SER A 153 20.17 5.56 21.85
N SER A 154 20.17 4.48 22.63
CA SER A 154 21.40 3.83 23.06
C SER A 154 21.88 2.89 21.95
N SER A 155 23.10 3.14 21.47
CA SER A 155 23.84 2.43 20.42
C SER A 155 24.12 0.94 20.69
N GLU A 156 23.36 0.30 21.58
CA GLU A 156 23.61 -1.06 22.08
C GLU A 156 22.40 -2.00 21.96
N LEU A 157 21.23 -1.54 21.49
CA LEU A 157 20.16 -2.49 21.13
C LEU A 157 20.52 -3.18 19.80
N PRO A 158 20.66 -4.51 19.77
CA PRO A 158 21.20 -5.22 18.61
C PRO A 158 20.24 -5.27 17.40
N PHE A 159 18.98 -4.86 17.55
CA PHE A 159 17.97 -4.91 16.48
C PHE A 159 16.99 -3.74 16.54
N GLU A 160 16.72 -3.12 15.39
CA GLU A 160 15.79 -2.00 15.29
C GLU A 160 14.33 -2.49 15.36
N LEU A 161 13.46 -1.77 16.09
CA LEU A 161 12.02 -2.05 16.10
C LEU A 161 11.43 -2.02 14.68
N PRO A 162 10.30 -2.71 14.39
CA PRO A 162 9.74 -2.80 13.04
C PRO A 162 9.47 -1.47 12.31
N TRP A 163 9.17 -0.42 13.07
CA TRP A 163 8.88 0.95 12.59
C TRP A 163 10.04 1.94 12.75
N SER A 164 11.19 1.50 13.28
CA SER A 164 12.39 2.32 13.48
C SER A 164 12.78 3.10 12.22
N ILE A 165 13.35 4.29 12.38
CA ILE A 165 13.89 5.08 11.28
C ILE A 165 15.26 4.51 10.91
N TYR A 166 15.53 4.39 9.61
CA TYR A 166 16.81 3.88 9.13
C TYR A 166 17.95 4.83 9.51
N GLU A 167 19.12 4.31 9.91
CA GLU A 167 20.25 5.14 10.37
C GLU A 167 20.69 6.24 9.38
N PHE A 168 20.43 6.05 8.08
CA PHE A 168 20.80 7.00 7.03
C PHE A 168 19.72 8.04 6.71
N ASP A 169 18.52 7.89 7.26
CA ASP A 169 17.47 8.90 7.17
C ASP A 169 17.74 10.02 8.17
N ARG A 170 17.85 11.24 7.65
CA ARG A 170 18.55 12.31 8.35
C ARG A 170 17.67 13.13 9.29
N ASP A 171 16.35 12.99 9.24
CA ASP A 171 15.45 13.84 10.01
C ASP A 171 14.21 13.09 10.50
N PRO A 172 14.12 12.77 11.81
CA PRO A 172 12.94 12.11 12.37
C PRO A 172 11.72 13.02 12.43
N HIS A 173 11.85 14.32 12.16
CA HIS A 173 10.76 15.29 12.15
C HIS A 173 10.15 15.51 10.76
N ARG A 174 10.68 14.85 9.72
CA ARG A 174 10.23 15.05 8.33
C ARG A 174 9.84 13.72 7.72
N ASP A 175 8.61 13.67 7.23
CA ASP A 175 8.15 12.54 6.43
C ASP A 175 8.82 12.57 5.04
N ASP A 176 8.64 11.48 4.30
CA ASP A 176 9.02 11.42 2.91
C ASP A 176 8.19 12.37 2.02
N ILE A 177 8.78 12.70 0.87
CA ILE A 177 8.17 13.58 -0.13
C ILE A 177 7.47 12.70 -1.17
N LEU A 178 6.17 12.93 -1.36
CA LEU A 178 5.41 12.26 -2.40
C LEU A 178 5.50 13.03 -3.73
N HIS A 179 5.29 12.34 -4.86
CA HIS A 179 5.37 12.97 -6.20
C HIS A 179 4.46 14.19 -6.35
N ASP A 180 3.27 14.15 -5.74
CA ASP A 180 2.27 15.22 -5.81
C ASP A 180 2.36 16.23 -4.64
N ASP A 181 3.52 16.35 -4.00
CA ASP A 181 3.82 17.41 -3.02
C ASP A 181 4.48 18.65 -3.64
N PHE A 182 5.01 18.54 -4.87
CA PHE A 182 5.67 19.65 -5.56
C PHE A 182 4.63 20.62 -6.16
N ASP A 183 4.57 21.85 -5.63
CA ASP A 183 3.57 22.86 -6.03
C ASP A 183 3.62 23.24 -7.52
N ASP A 184 4.79 23.16 -8.16
CA ASP A 184 4.96 23.44 -9.60
C ASP A 184 4.39 22.33 -10.49
N GLU A 185 4.25 21.12 -9.95
CA GLU A 185 3.66 19.97 -10.60
C GLU A 185 2.15 19.88 -10.39
N VAL A 186 1.56 20.66 -9.45
CA VAL A 186 0.13 20.58 -9.09
C VAL A 186 -0.69 21.73 -9.68
N VAL A 187 -1.72 21.40 -10.47
CA VAL A 187 -2.76 22.33 -10.93
C VAL A 187 -3.90 22.35 -9.91
N ARG A 188 -3.96 23.43 -9.12
CA ARG A 188 -5.04 23.65 -8.16
C ARG A 188 -6.27 24.27 -8.84
N PRO A 189 -7.50 23.77 -8.59
CA PRO A 189 -8.69 24.39 -9.13
C PRO A 189 -8.90 25.79 -8.53
N GLN A 190 -9.42 26.72 -9.35
CA GLN A 190 -9.63 28.11 -8.95
C GLN A 190 -10.69 28.27 -7.84
N THR A 191 -11.61 27.31 -7.73
CA THR A 191 -12.68 27.30 -6.73
C THR A 191 -12.93 25.88 -6.24
N TRP A 192 -12.74 25.66 -4.94
CA TRP A 192 -13.26 24.47 -4.25
C TRP A 192 -14.66 24.81 -3.72
N ASN A 193 -15.67 23.98 -4.01
CA ASN A 193 -16.94 24.14 -3.32
C ASN A 193 -16.77 23.68 -1.87
N PRO A 194 -17.05 24.53 -0.86
CA PRO A 194 -17.00 24.12 0.53
C PRO A 194 -17.94 22.94 0.78
N GLY A 195 -17.44 21.86 1.38
CA GLY A 195 -18.23 20.67 1.73
C GLY A 195 -18.24 19.54 0.68
N GLN A 196 -17.46 19.65 -0.40
CA GLN A 196 -17.19 18.50 -1.27
C GLN A 196 -16.05 17.62 -0.72
N THR A 197 -16.07 16.36 -1.14
CA THR A 197 -15.34 15.16 -0.68
C THR A 197 -13.90 15.37 -0.17
N ILE A 198 -13.45 14.52 0.76
CA ILE A 198 -12.07 14.54 1.26
C ILE A 198 -11.11 14.08 0.14
N THR A 199 -10.50 15.02 -0.57
CA THR A 199 -9.43 14.78 -1.56
C THR A 199 -8.07 14.82 -0.85
N LYS A 200 -6.95 14.66 -1.58
CA LYS A 200 -5.61 14.89 -1.02
C LYS A 200 -5.55 16.19 -0.22
N ASP A 201 -6.00 17.30 -0.80
CA ASP A 201 -5.85 18.65 -0.23
C ASP A 201 -6.59 18.85 1.10
N SER A 202 -7.66 18.10 1.34
CA SER A 202 -8.46 18.18 2.56
C SER A 202 -8.23 17.03 3.53
N SER A 203 -7.37 16.05 3.18
CA SER A 203 -7.01 14.96 4.10
C SER A 203 -6.04 15.46 5.19
N PRO A 204 -6.22 15.07 6.47
CA PRO A 204 -5.25 15.31 7.54
C PRO A 204 -3.83 14.85 7.19
N TRP A 205 -3.66 13.81 6.36
CA TRP A 205 -2.35 13.34 5.91
C TRP A 205 -1.56 14.35 5.08
N ASN A 206 -2.24 15.32 4.46
CA ASN A 206 -1.55 16.35 3.67
C ASN A 206 -0.80 17.37 4.55
N LEU A 207 -1.22 17.51 5.81
CA LEU A 207 -0.59 18.40 6.80
C LEU A 207 0.11 17.63 7.92
N TRP A 208 -0.01 16.31 7.92
CA TRP A 208 0.61 15.47 8.93
C TRP A 208 2.14 15.53 8.83
N THR A 209 2.79 15.55 9.99
CA THR A 209 4.25 15.48 10.11
C THR A 209 4.62 14.53 11.24
N PRO A 210 5.77 13.84 11.16
CA PRO A 210 6.24 12.99 12.23
C PRO A 210 6.46 13.78 13.53
N ASP A 211 6.05 13.18 14.64
CA ASP A 211 6.29 13.69 15.99
C ASP A 211 7.21 12.69 16.73
N PRO A 212 8.50 12.97 16.91
CA PRO A 212 9.41 12.07 17.61
C PRO A 212 9.11 11.88 19.10
N ASP A 213 8.39 12.81 19.72
CA ASP A 213 8.01 12.73 21.14
C ASP A 213 6.74 11.88 21.34
N ASP A 214 5.90 11.80 20.29
CA ASP A 214 4.71 10.94 20.26
C ASP A 214 4.53 10.24 18.90
N PRO A 215 5.42 9.28 18.56
CA PRO A 215 5.46 8.73 17.21
C PRO A 215 4.20 7.97 16.84
N LEU A 216 3.76 8.15 15.60
CA LEU A 216 2.67 7.39 15.00
C LEU A 216 3.22 6.11 14.38
N VAL A 217 2.73 4.96 14.82
CA VAL A 217 2.94 3.69 14.12
C VAL A 217 1.83 3.53 13.10
N ALA A 218 2.21 3.25 11.86
CA ALA A 218 1.30 2.96 10.77
C ALA A 218 1.52 1.54 10.24
N VAL A 219 0.42 0.83 10.00
CA VAL A 219 0.42 -0.56 9.55
C VAL A 219 -0.55 -0.75 8.40
N LEU A 220 -0.11 -1.46 7.36
CA LEU A 220 -0.94 -1.96 6.27
C LEU A 220 -1.07 -3.48 6.38
N LEU A 221 -2.32 -3.96 6.34
CA LEU A 221 -2.66 -5.37 6.47
C LEU A 221 -3.11 -5.94 5.12
N LEU A 222 -2.39 -6.95 4.62
CA LEU A 222 -2.60 -7.54 3.30
C LEU A 222 -2.78 -9.06 3.37
N GLU A 223 -3.40 -9.63 2.35
CA GLU A 223 -3.40 -11.07 2.09
C GLU A 223 -1.99 -11.57 1.78
N LYS A 224 -1.60 -12.69 2.37
CA LYS A 224 -0.30 -13.32 2.12
C LYS A 224 -0.28 -14.05 0.77
N GLY A 225 0.61 -13.61 -0.12
CA GLY A 225 0.97 -14.34 -1.33
C GLY A 225 2.05 -15.40 -1.08
N GLY A 226 2.50 -16.03 -2.17
CA GLY A 226 3.56 -17.04 -2.15
C GLY A 226 4.96 -16.46 -2.34
N GLN A 227 5.82 -17.23 -3.00
CA GLN A 227 7.20 -16.84 -3.30
C GLN A 227 7.30 -15.61 -4.20
N ARG A 228 8.41 -14.87 -4.09
CA ARG A 228 8.75 -13.75 -4.97
C ARG A 228 9.07 -14.21 -6.38
N TYR A 229 8.84 -13.35 -7.35
CA TYR A 229 9.26 -13.53 -8.74
C TYR A 229 10.79 -13.51 -8.86
N THR A 230 11.33 -14.32 -9.76
CA THR A 230 12.77 -14.49 -9.95
C THR A 230 13.17 -14.45 -11.42
N ASP A 231 14.48 -14.33 -11.68
CA ASP A 231 15.04 -14.47 -13.02
C ASP A 231 14.71 -15.81 -13.71
N PHE A 232 14.42 -16.86 -12.93
CA PHE A 232 14.03 -18.14 -13.49
C PHE A 232 12.60 -18.09 -14.03
N ASP A 233 11.69 -17.47 -13.28
CA ASP A 233 10.32 -17.22 -13.71
C ASP A 233 10.29 -16.36 -14.98
N ASP A 234 11.16 -15.34 -15.07
CA ASP A 234 11.24 -14.43 -16.22
C ASP A 234 11.65 -15.08 -17.54
N ARG A 235 12.40 -16.18 -17.46
CA ARG A 235 12.84 -16.95 -18.64
C ARG A 235 11.72 -17.80 -19.23
N ASP A 236 10.64 -18.04 -18.49
CA ASP A 236 9.48 -18.75 -19.00
C ASP A 236 8.55 -17.76 -19.73
N PRO A 237 8.37 -17.91 -21.06
CA PRO A 237 7.54 -16.99 -21.83
C PRO A 237 6.07 -16.97 -21.40
N LEU A 238 5.54 -18.06 -20.83
CA LEU A 238 4.15 -18.13 -20.37
C LEU A 238 3.95 -17.42 -19.04
N VAL A 239 4.95 -17.50 -18.15
CA VAL A 239 4.97 -16.75 -16.89
C VAL A 239 5.07 -15.25 -17.17
N ARG A 240 5.96 -14.89 -18.10
CA ARG A 240 6.11 -13.52 -18.56
C ARG A 240 4.82 -12.96 -19.15
N GLU A 241 4.14 -13.72 -20.01
CA GLU A 241 2.84 -13.34 -20.56
C GLU A 241 1.82 -13.10 -19.45
N ASP A 242 1.76 -13.96 -18.41
CA ASP A 242 0.86 -13.75 -17.28
C ASP A 242 1.13 -12.42 -16.56
N VAL A 243 2.40 -12.11 -16.28
CA VAL A 243 2.78 -10.82 -15.66
C VAL A 243 2.45 -9.63 -16.55
N GLU A 244 2.68 -9.72 -17.87
CA GLU A 244 2.31 -8.66 -18.82
C GLU A 244 0.80 -8.38 -18.79
N LEU A 245 -0.04 -9.42 -18.69
CA LEU A 245 -1.49 -9.27 -18.57
C LEU A 245 -1.90 -8.65 -17.22
N VAL A 246 -1.24 -9.02 -16.13
CA VAL A 246 -1.46 -8.43 -14.79
C VAL A 246 -1.11 -6.93 -14.80
N CYS A 247 0.00 -6.55 -15.42
CA CYS A 247 0.38 -5.14 -15.60
C CYS A 247 -0.67 -4.38 -16.42
N GLU A 248 -1.13 -4.97 -17.52
CA GLU A 248 -2.15 -4.36 -18.37
C GLU A 248 -3.48 -4.19 -17.60
N ASP A 249 -3.85 -5.10 -16.67
CA ASP A 249 -5.03 -4.88 -15.79
C ASP A 249 -4.90 -3.62 -14.91
N LEU A 250 -3.71 -3.34 -14.35
CA LEU A 250 -3.48 -2.11 -13.57
C LEU A 250 -3.49 -0.86 -14.44
N GLU A 251 -2.91 -0.93 -15.64
CA GLU A 251 -2.94 0.17 -16.61
C GLU A 251 -4.38 0.49 -16.99
N PHE A 252 -5.22 -0.52 -17.26
CA PHE A 252 -6.66 -0.32 -17.52
C PHE A 252 -7.42 0.24 -16.32
N ALA A 253 -6.94 -0.01 -15.09
CA ALA A 253 -7.46 0.63 -13.89
C ALA A 253 -7.00 2.09 -13.73
N GLY A 254 -6.14 2.58 -14.62
CA GLY A 254 -5.58 3.92 -14.56
C GLY A 254 -4.60 4.08 -13.40
N ILE A 255 -3.88 3.03 -13.01
CA ILE A 255 -2.84 3.11 -11.97
C ILE A 255 -1.47 2.90 -12.61
N ALA A 256 -0.58 3.86 -12.40
CA ALA A 256 0.84 3.69 -12.65
C ALA A 256 1.54 3.36 -11.32
N HIS A 257 2.11 2.17 -11.17
CA HIS A 257 2.88 1.75 -9.99
C HIS A 257 4.24 2.42 -9.82
N ASN A 258 4.93 2.72 -10.93
CA ASN A 258 6.26 3.34 -10.97
C ASN A 258 7.41 2.56 -10.27
N ASP A 259 7.19 1.31 -9.83
CA ASP A 259 8.23 0.46 -9.24
C ASP A 259 8.00 -1.03 -9.56
N PHE A 260 8.13 -1.38 -10.84
CA PHE A 260 7.82 -2.72 -11.35
C PHE A 260 8.99 -3.71 -11.28
N ARG A 261 9.65 -3.79 -10.13
CA ARG A 261 10.78 -4.71 -9.95
C ARG A 261 10.30 -6.11 -9.58
N MET A 262 11.11 -7.13 -9.88
CA MET A 262 10.81 -8.53 -9.52
C MET A 262 10.42 -8.72 -8.04
N PRO A 263 11.03 -8.04 -7.04
CA PRO A 263 10.62 -8.15 -5.64
C PRO A 263 9.17 -7.71 -5.36
N ASN A 264 8.58 -6.91 -6.25
CA ASN A 264 7.21 -6.39 -6.14
C ASN A 264 6.18 -7.29 -6.84
N LEU A 265 6.61 -8.47 -7.29
CA LEU A 265 5.76 -9.54 -7.80
C LEU A 265 5.85 -10.76 -6.88
N ILE A 266 4.69 -11.25 -6.47
CA ILE A 266 4.57 -12.43 -5.60
C ILE A 266 3.58 -13.41 -6.19
N ARG A 267 3.79 -14.71 -5.96
CA ARG A 267 2.83 -15.73 -6.38
C ARG A 267 1.47 -15.43 -5.78
N ALA A 268 0.44 -15.47 -6.61
CA ALA A 268 -0.92 -15.20 -6.21
C ALA A 268 -1.39 -16.28 -5.21
N PRO A 269 -2.17 -15.93 -4.18
CA PRO A 269 -2.78 -16.90 -3.27
C PRO A 269 -3.65 -17.92 -3.99
N LEU A 270 -3.85 -19.10 -3.42
CA LEU A 270 -4.77 -20.10 -3.98
C LEU A 270 -6.24 -19.61 -4.04
N ALA A 271 -6.59 -18.65 -3.19
CA ALA A 271 -7.90 -18.01 -3.14
C ALA A 271 -8.06 -16.83 -4.13
N THR A 272 -7.16 -16.70 -5.11
CA THR A 272 -7.21 -15.68 -6.17
C THR A 272 -8.43 -15.90 -7.06
N SER A 273 -9.09 -14.80 -7.42
CA SER A 273 -10.30 -14.78 -8.22
C SER A 273 -9.98 -14.76 -9.70
N VAL A 274 -10.92 -15.20 -10.53
CA VAL A 274 -10.77 -15.13 -12.00
C VAL A 274 -10.79 -13.66 -12.45
N CYS A 275 -9.76 -13.25 -13.19
CA CYS A 275 -9.73 -11.96 -13.85
C CYS A 275 -10.85 -11.84 -14.88
N ARG A 276 -11.64 -10.77 -14.77
CA ARG A 276 -12.77 -10.51 -15.66
C ARG A 276 -12.33 -10.15 -17.08
N ARG A 277 -11.16 -9.57 -17.25
CA ARG A 277 -10.64 -9.13 -18.55
C ARG A 277 -10.04 -10.31 -19.32
N HIS A 278 -9.11 -11.03 -18.70
CA HIS A 278 -8.39 -12.15 -19.33
C HIS A 278 -9.09 -13.51 -19.23
N LYS A 279 -10.13 -13.62 -18.40
CA LYS A 279 -10.88 -14.88 -18.16
C LYS A 279 -9.99 -16.02 -17.63
N ARG A 280 -8.94 -15.68 -16.88
CA ARG A 280 -8.04 -16.62 -16.21
C ARG A 280 -7.79 -16.22 -14.76
N VAL A 281 -7.31 -17.16 -13.95
CA VAL A 281 -6.70 -16.84 -12.66
C VAL A 281 -5.24 -16.51 -12.95
N HIS A 282 -4.80 -15.32 -12.57
CA HIS A 282 -3.38 -14.96 -12.67
C HIS A 282 -2.58 -15.69 -11.60
N GLU A 283 -1.36 -16.08 -11.93
CA GLU A 283 -0.48 -16.79 -11.00
C GLU A 283 0.39 -15.83 -10.19
N TRP A 284 0.36 -14.54 -10.54
CA TRP A 284 1.15 -13.48 -9.92
C TRP A 284 0.29 -12.30 -9.53
N ASN A 285 0.66 -11.71 -8.40
CA ASN A 285 0.09 -10.47 -7.88
C ASN A 285 1.18 -9.40 -7.76
N ILE A 286 0.78 -8.16 -7.95
CA ILE A 286 1.63 -6.97 -7.77
C ILE A 286 1.41 -6.40 -6.37
N ILE A 287 2.49 -5.94 -5.73
CA ILE A 287 2.53 -5.36 -4.39
C ILE A 287 3.43 -4.13 -4.34
N ASP A 288 3.41 -3.40 -3.22
CA ASP A 288 4.26 -2.22 -2.95
C ASP A 288 3.90 -0.99 -3.81
N PHE A 289 2.67 -0.49 -3.63
CA PHE A 289 2.16 0.68 -4.34
C PHE A 289 2.57 2.03 -3.73
N ASN A 290 3.67 2.09 -2.97
CA ASN A 290 4.14 3.33 -2.34
C ASN A 290 4.53 4.40 -3.37
N GLN A 291 5.04 3.99 -4.54
CA GLN A 291 5.40 4.88 -5.65
C GLN A 291 4.26 5.02 -6.67
N ALA A 292 3.09 4.45 -6.41
CA ALA A 292 2.01 4.42 -7.37
C ALA A 292 1.19 5.71 -7.38
N TRP A 293 0.71 6.09 -8.56
CA TRP A 293 -0.23 7.19 -8.72
C TRP A 293 -1.29 6.89 -9.79
N PRO A 294 -2.46 7.51 -9.67
CA PRO A 294 -3.53 7.37 -10.64
C PRO A 294 -3.31 8.26 -11.87
N LEU A 295 -3.71 7.76 -13.04
CA LEU A 295 -3.61 8.39 -14.36
C LEU A 295 -4.98 8.89 -14.84
N ASP A 296 -4.99 10.02 -15.57
CA ASP A 296 -6.16 10.48 -16.30
C ASP A 296 -6.40 9.66 -17.58
N LEU A 297 -7.13 8.54 -17.45
CA LEU A 297 -7.66 7.82 -18.60
C LEU A 297 -9.05 8.34 -18.96
N SER A 298 -9.14 9.57 -19.43
CA SER A 298 -10.40 10.06 -20.00
C SER A 298 -10.76 9.22 -21.24
N VAL A 299 -12.05 8.93 -21.47
CA VAL A 299 -12.52 8.14 -22.63
C VAL A 299 -12.08 8.77 -23.95
N GLU A 300 -11.92 10.09 -23.98
CA GLU A 300 -11.48 10.85 -25.15
C GLU A 300 -9.97 10.71 -25.41
N ASN A 301 -9.16 10.51 -24.36
CA ASN A 301 -7.70 10.39 -24.48
C ASN A 301 -7.19 8.94 -24.42
N PHE A 302 -8.05 7.98 -24.12
CA PHE A 302 -7.71 6.57 -23.92
C PHE A 302 -6.76 5.99 -24.99
N PRO A 303 -6.95 6.19 -26.32
CA PRO A 303 -6.06 5.59 -27.33
C PRO A 303 -4.67 6.25 -27.42
N ARG A 304 -4.55 7.52 -27.00
CA ARG A 304 -3.30 8.29 -27.05
C ARG A 304 -2.48 8.06 -25.78
N ASP A 305 -3.16 8.04 -24.64
CA ASP A 305 -2.57 7.92 -23.32
C ASP A 305 -2.16 6.48 -23.02
N THR A 306 -2.94 5.48 -23.46
CA THR A 306 -2.49 4.07 -23.37
C THR A 306 -1.25 3.85 -24.22
N ASN A 307 -1.17 4.34 -25.46
CA ASN A 307 0.03 4.16 -26.27
C ASN A 307 1.27 4.87 -25.70
N ALA A 308 1.13 6.03 -25.07
CA ALA A 308 2.25 6.72 -24.42
C ALA A 308 2.74 5.97 -23.16
N VAL A 309 1.82 5.45 -22.34
CA VAL A 309 2.12 4.68 -21.13
C VAL A 309 2.65 3.28 -21.48
N LEU A 310 2.01 2.57 -22.41
CA LEU A 310 2.37 1.23 -22.91
C LEU A 310 3.74 1.21 -23.60
N ASN A 311 4.08 2.24 -24.40
CA ASN A 311 5.31 2.24 -25.20
C ASN A 311 6.54 2.81 -24.49
N SER A 312 6.40 3.62 -23.43
CA SER A 312 7.55 4.41 -22.94
C SER A 312 8.23 3.87 -21.69
N ARG A 313 7.54 3.17 -20.77
CA ARG A 313 8.15 2.79 -19.47
C ARG A 313 7.84 1.39 -18.96
N TYR A 314 6.65 0.83 -19.20
CA TYR A 314 6.25 -0.42 -18.56
C TYR A 314 6.87 -1.67 -19.20
N ARG A 315 6.65 -1.86 -20.50
CA ARG A 315 7.15 -3.05 -21.22
C ARG A 315 8.66 -3.02 -21.46
N SER A 316 9.25 -1.83 -21.63
CA SER A 316 10.68 -1.69 -21.90
C SER A 316 11.54 -1.66 -20.63
N GLY A 317 11.03 -1.09 -19.53
CA GLY A 317 11.76 -0.99 -18.26
C GLY A 317 11.81 -2.32 -17.49
N TYR A 318 10.79 -3.16 -17.62
CA TYR A 318 10.66 -4.43 -16.90
C TYR A 318 11.70 -5.47 -17.33
N PHE A 319 11.94 -5.64 -18.64
CA PHE A 319 12.77 -6.74 -19.17
C PHE A 319 14.24 -6.40 -19.44
N TYR A 320 14.61 -5.12 -19.46
CA TYR A 320 15.94 -4.70 -19.94
C TYR A 320 16.80 -3.95 -18.91
N GLY A 321 16.27 -3.69 -17.71
CA GLY A 321 16.90 -2.79 -16.73
C GLY A 321 17.75 -3.42 -15.62
N TRP A 322 17.90 -4.76 -15.57
CA TRP A 322 18.49 -5.46 -14.42
C TRP A 322 19.66 -6.38 -14.81
N GLN A 323 20.61 -5.85 -15.61
CA GLN A 323 21.96 -6.43 -15.72
C GLN A 323 22.93 -5.80 -14.73
#